data_AF-I0WT04-F1
#
_entry.id   AF-I0WT04-F1
#
_cell.length_a   1.000
_cell.length_b   1.000
_cell.length_c   1.000
_cell.angle_alpha   90.00
_cell.angle_beta   90.00
_cell.angle_gamma   90.00
#
_symmetry.space_group_name_H-M   'P 1'
#
loop_
_entity.id
_entity.type
_entity.pdbx_description
1 polymer ?
#
loop_
_entity_poly.entity_id
_entity_poly.type
_entity_poly.pdbx_seq_one_letter_code
_entity_poly.pdbx_strand_id
1 'polypeptide(L)'
;FHLHFTPTSSSWLNLVERWFRELTDKALRRGVFHSVPHLIASIEEYLDAHNESPRPYEWTATAESILAKVARGRVALEKIS
;
A
#
# COMPACT_ATOMS: atom_id res chain seq x y z
N PHE A 1 -14.11 -18.01 -8.49
CA PHE A 1 -13.07 -17.19 -7.82
C PHE A 1 -11.73 -17.60 -8.40
N HIS A 2 -10.98 -16.66 -9.01
CA HIS A 2 -9.63 -16.91 -9.54
C HIS A 2 -8.62 -16.15 -8.70
N LEU A 3 -7.69 -16.86 -8.06
CA LEU A 3 -6.62 -16.25 -7.29
C LEU A 3 -5.55 -15.73 -8.25
N HIS A 4 -5.36 -14.42 -8.29
CA HIS A 4 -4.23 -13.81 -9.01
C HIS A 4 -3.06 -13.66 -8.04
N PHE A 5 -1.93 -14.28 -8.36
CA PHE A 5 -0.69 -14.07 -7.61
C PHE A 5 -0.12 -12.69 -7.92
N THR A 6 0.25 -11.97 -6.87
CA THR A 6 0.93 -10.67 -7.00
C THR A 6 2.33 -10.91 -7.55
N PRO A 7 2.66 -10.45 -8.77
CA PRO A 7 4.00 -10.66 -9.32
C PRO A 7 5.05 -9.89 -8.50
N THR A 8 6.26 -10.44 -8.43
CA THR A 8 7.42 -9.76 -7.85
C THR A 8 7.63 -8.42 -8.57
N SER A 9 7.85 -7.33 -7.81
CA SER A 9 7.94 -5.95 -8.32
C SER A 9 6.61 -5.32 -8.77
N SER A 10 5.48 -5.75 -8.18
CA SER A 10 4.17 -5.12 -8.35
C SER A 10 4.14 -3.67 -7.86
N SER A 11 4.42 -2.73 -8.75
CA SER A 11 4.49 -1.30 -8.42
C SER A 11 3.14 -0.72 -7.95
N TRP A 12 2.01 -1.33 -8.31
CA TRP A 12 0.67 -0.96 -7.80
C TRP A 12 0.52 -1.17 -6.30
N LEU A 13 1.25 -2.13 -5.71
CA LEU A 13 1.23 -2.40 -4.27
C LEU A 13 1.74 -1.20 -3.46
N ASN A 14 2.60 -0.36 -4.05
CA ASN A 14 3.05 0.88 -3.42
C ASN A 14 1.89 1.81 -3.02
N LEU A 15 0.79 1.82 -3.80
CA LEU A 15 -0.39 2.62 -3.46
C LEU A 15 -1.11 2.05 -2.23
N VAL A 16 -1.23 0.72 -2.17
CA VAL A 16 -1.81 0.01 -1.02
C VAL A 16 -0.96 0.23 0.23
N GLU A 17 0.36 0.13 0.12
CA GLU A 17 1.30 0.42 1.21
C GLU A 17 1.19 1.86 1.70
N ARG A 18 1.02 2.82 0.77
CA ARG A 18 0.78 4.22 1.14
C ARG A 18 -0.52 4.40 1.90
N TRP A 19 -1.58 3.69 1.50
CA TRP A 19 -2.85 3.72 2.24
C TRP A 19 -2.71 3.18 3.66
N PHE A 20 -2.02 2.06 3.86
CA PHE A 20 -1.75 1.52 5.21
C PHE A 20 -0.89 2.46 6.06
N ARG A 21 0.05 3.18 5.44
CA ARG A 21 0.82 4.23 6.13
C ARG A 21 -0.10 5.34 6.64
N GLU A 22 -1.05 5.81 5.83
CA GLU A 22 -1.98 6.84 6.25
C GLU A 22 -2.89 6.39 7.39
N LEU A 23 -3.46 5.19 7.31
CA LEU A 23 -4.22 4.58 8.42
C LEU A 23 -3.36 4.55 9.69
N THR A 24 -2.12 4.08 9.56
CA THR A 24 -1.19 3.99 10.69
C THR A 24 -0.92 5.37 11.30
N ASP A 25 -0.55 6.35 10.50
CA ASP A 25 -0.13 7.66 11.01
C ASP A 25 -1.31 8.49 11.55
N LYS A 26 -2.50 8.34 10.97
CA LYS A 26 -3.69 9.12 11.34
C LYS A 26 -4.52 8.50 12.46
N ALA A 27 -4.65 7.17 12.50
CA ALA A 27 -5.52 6.47 13.45
C ALA A 27 -4.75 5.65 14.50
N LEU A 28 -3.65 4.97 14.11
CA LEU A 28 -3.08 3.93 14.96
C LEU A 28 -1.86 4.37 15.78
N ARG A 29 -0.94 5.13 15.20
CA ARG A 29 0.38 5.45 15.79
C ARG A 29 0.30 6.22 17.09
N ARG A 30 -0.74 7.04 17.25
CA ARG A 30 -0.97 7.89 18.43
C ARG A 30 -2.17 7.43 19.27
N GLY A 31 -2.85 6.35 18.86
CA GLY A 31 -3.99 5.81 19.57
C GLY A 31 -3.57 4.99 20.79
N VAL A 32 -4.34 5.10 21.88
CA VAL A 32 -4.23 4.22 23.04
C VAL A 32 -5.47 3.33 23.07
N PHE A 33 -5.27 2.04 22.82
CA PHE A 33 -6.36 1.08 22.70
C PHE A 33 -6.36 0.13 23.90
N HIS A 34 -7.42 0.20 24.71
CA HIS A 34 -7.58 -0.62 25.91
C HIS A 34 -8.12 -2.03 25.64
N SER A 35 -8.57 -2.32 24.40
CA SER A 35 -9.10 -3.61 24.00
C SER A 35 -9.07 -3.77 22.48
N VAL A 36 -9.18 -5.01 22.01
CA VAL A 36 -9.30 -5.31 20.57
C VAL A 36 -10.57 -4.68 19.97
N PRO A 37 -11.76 -4.75 20.60
CA PRO A 37 -12.93 -4.03 20.09
C PRO A 37 -12.74 -2.52 19.94
N HIS A 38 -12.02 -1.88 20.87
CA HIS A 38 -11.71 -0.45 20.75
C HIS A 38 -10.82 -0.17 19.54
N LEU A 39 -9.78 -0.98 19.31
CA LEU A 39 -8.96 -0.86 18.10
C LEU A 39 -9.77 -1.04 16.81
N ILE A 40 -10.67 -2.03 16.76
CA ILE A 40 -11.54 -2.27 15.60
C ILE A 40 -12.41 -1.04 15.34
N ALA A 41 -13.10 -0.52 16.36
CA ALA A 41 -13.95 0.66 16.24
C ALA A 41 -13.18 1.88 15.70
N SER A 42 -11.95 2.11 16.17
CA SER A 42 -11.12 3.22 15.67
C SER A 42 -10.67 3.03 14.21
N ILE A 43 -10.48 1.79 13.75
CA ILE A 43 -10.20 1.50 12.34
C ILE A 43 -11.46 1.75 11.51
N GLU A 44 -12.62 1.29 11.96
CA GLU A 44 -13.91 1.50 11.28
C GLU A 44 -14.24 3.00 11.15
N GLU A 45 -14.07 3.77 12.23
CA GLU A 45 -14.27 5.23 12.21
C GLU A 45 -13.32 5.91 11.20
N TYR A 46 -12.05 5.49 11.15
CA TYR A 46 -11.13 5.98 10.14
C TYR A 46 -11.59 5.64 8.71
N LEU A 47 -12.08 4.41 8.49
CA LEU A 47 -12.58 3.98 7.18
C LEU A 47 -13.78 4.81 6.75
N ASP A 48 -14.75 5.03 7.64
CA ASP A 48 -15.95 5.82 7.35
C ASP A 48 -15.58 7.25 6.98
N ALA A 49 -14.75 7.91 7.80
CA ALA A 49 -14.27 9.26 7.53
C ALA A 49 -13.43 9.36 6.25
N HIS A 50 -12.59 8.36 5.96
CA HIS A 50 -11.80 8.33 4.73
C HIS A 50 -12.68 8.13 3.48
N ASN A 51 -13.73 7.33 3.59
CA ASN A 51 -14.63 7.00 2.48
C ASN A 51 -15.68 8.10 2.21
N GLU A 52 -15.98 8.97 3.17
CA GLU A 52 -16.88 10.12 2.96
C GLU A 52 -16.32 11.11 1.92
N SER A 53 -14.99 11.30 1.90
CA SER A 53 -14.31 12.13 0.89
C SER A 53 -13.01 11.46 0.45
N PRO A 54 -13.09 10.42 -0.40
CA PRO A 54 -11.94 9.62 -0.75
C PRO A 54 -10.97 10.47 -1.57
N ARG A 55 -9.72 10.54 -1.13
CA ARG A 55 -8.63 11.15 -1.89
C ARG A 55 -7.93 10.06 -2.69
N PRO A 56 -8.16 9.96 -4.01
CA PRO A 56 -7.51 8.94 -4.81
C PRO A 56 -5.99 9.16 -4.79
N TYR A 57 -5.24 8.07 -4.66
CA TYR A 57 -3.80 8.16 -4.87
C TYR A 57 -3.51 8.24 -6.36
N GLU A 58 -2.83 9.31 -6.76
CA GLU A 58 -2.40 9.47 -8.13
C GLU A 58 -1.21 8.56 -8.44
N TRP A 59 -1.36 7.80 -9.50
CA TRP A 59 -0.30 6.99 -10.06
C TRP A 59 0.65 7.85 -10.89
N THR A 60 1.89 7.99 -10.45
CA THR A 60 2.89 8.84 -11.12
C THR A 60 3.96 8.06 -11.90
N ALA A 61 3.98 6.73 -11.77
CA ALA A 61 4.98 5.91 -12.44
C ALA A 61 4.62 5.71 -13.92
N THR A 62 5.44 6.22 -14.83
CA THR A 62 5.23 5.97 -16.26
C THR A 62 5.61 4.53 -16.64
N ALA A 63 5.07 4.02 -17.74
CA ALA A 63 5.41 2.70 -18.25
C ALA A 63 6.92 2.55 -18.49
N GLU A 64 7.57 3.58 -19.02
CA GLU A 64 9.01 3.63 -19.28
C GLU A 64 9.80 3.51 -17.98
N SER A 65 9.36 4.22 -16.92
CA SER A 65 10.01 4.16 -15.61
C SER A 65 9.93 2.77 -14.99
N ILE A 66 8.82 2.06 -15.22
CA ILE A 66 8.58 0.69 -14.74
C ILE A 66 9.47 -0.29 -15.51
N LEU A 67 9.48 -0.21 -16.84
CA LEU A 67 10.31 -1.06 -17.69
C LEU A 67 11.80 -0.86 -17.39
N ALA A 68 12.24 0.38 -17.18
CA ALA A 68 13.61 0.67 -16.78
C ALA A 68 13.97 0.07 -15.41
N LYS A 69 13.04 0.09 -14.44
CA LYS A 69 13.23 -0.60 -13.14
C LYS A 69 13.36 -2.11 -13.31
N VAL A 70 12.48 -2.73 -14.11
CA VAL A 70 12.51 -4.17 -14.40
C VAL A 70 13.83 -4.56 -15.06
N ALA A 71 14.29 -3.80 -16.05
CA ALA A 71 15.57 -4.05 -16.72
C ALA A 71 16.76 -4.01 -15.75
N ARG A 72 16.81 -3.02 -14.85
CA ARG A 72 17.85 -2.95 -13.81
C ARG A 72 17.79 -4.14 -12.85
N GLY A 73 16.58 -4.55 -12.44
CA GLY A 73 16.38 -5.71 -11.58
C GLY A 73 16.91 -7.00 -12.24
N ARG A 74 16.68 -7.17 -13.53
CA ARG A 74 17.21 -8.31 -14.30
C ARG A 74 18.73 -8.33 -14.35
N VAL A 75 19.38 -7.21 -14.65
CA VAL A 75 20.86 -7.11 -14.68
C VAL A 75 21.47 -7.42 -13.31
N ALA A 76 20.82 -6.99 -12.23
CA ALA A 76 21.29 -7.31 -10.87
C ALA A 76 21.16 -8.81 -10.56
N LEU A 77 20.08 -9.46 -10.98
CA LEU A 77 19.87 -10.89 -10.79
C LEU A 77 20.92 -11.72 -11.55
N GLU A 78 21.25 -11.33 -12.79
CA GLU A 78 22.26 -12.00 -13.63
C GLU A 78 23.68 -11.93 -13.04
N LYS A 79 23.98 -10.96 -12.17
CA LYS A 79 25.30 -10.84 -11.51
C LYS A 79 25.45 -11.72 -10.27
N ILE A 80 24.34 -12.21 -9.72
CA ILE A 80 24.29 -12.98 -8.47
C ILE A 80 23.98 -14.46 -8.76
N SER A 81 23.39 -14.76 -9.92
CA SER A 81 23.26 -16.11 -10.48
C SER A 81 24.57 -16.61 -11.06
#